data_AF-A0A1J3IHC7-F1
#
_entry.id   AF-A0A1J3IHC7-F1
#
_cell.length_a   1.000
_cell.length_b   1.000
_cell.length_c   1.000
_cell.angle_alpha   90.00
_cell.angle_beta   90.00
_cell.angle_gamma   90.00
#
_symmetry.space_group_name_H-M   'P 1'
#
loop_
_entity.id
_entity.type
_entity.pdbx_description
1 polymer ?
#
loop_
_entity_poly.entity_id
_entity_poly.type
_entity_poly.pdbx_seq_one_letter_code
_entity_poly.pdbx_strand_id
1 'polypeptide(L)'
;HQLIDIGMRVKKARLELVRVSRVLLIDPALLGNQFLHPILSAAAWASGEYVEFSKTPYEIAEALLQPRTCLLFPSIREIYIHSAFKVLVFSIRAYFSGSAQELASLPLVQESSFSPVNSFTYKSISSLVNMVELGLCSLSGTLDVEVQERAKNVLGFIGMIKHEIDEKVTSQDSETKASRAIVFMEDVFSEELGPVSSNAQEQIPLQEGLELKENLEFNLFLFLRQNQLLCC
;
A
#
# COMPACT_ATOMS: atom_id res chain seq x y z
N HIS A 1 11.96 -5.39 -11.10
CA HIS A 1 12.09 -4.96 -12.51
C HIS A 1 10.87 -5.41 -13.31
N GLN A 2 10.85 -6.58 -13.96
CA GLN A 2 9.81 -6.93 -14.95
C GLN A 2 8.35 -6.79 -14.48
N LEU A 3 7.98 -7.30 -13.30
CA LEU A 3 6.58 -7.26 -12.83
C LEU A 3 6.06 -5.83 -12.60
N ILE A 4 6.90 -4.97 -12.02
CA ILE A 4 6.57 -3.57 -11.73
C ILE A 4 6.48 -2.79 -13.04
N ASP A 5 7.43 -2.99 -13.95
CA ASP A 5 7.43 -2.34 -15.27
C ASP A 5 6.19 -2.70 -16.10
N ILE A 6 5.75 -3.95 -16.03
CA ILE A 6 4.52 -4.42 -16.70
C ILE A 6 3.29 -3.72 -16.10
N GLY A 7 3.17 -3.64 -14.76
CA GLY A 7 2.04 -2.98 -14.10
C GLY A 7 1.95 -1.50 -14.42
N MET A 8 3.10 -0.82 -14.45
CA MET A 8 3.20 0.60 -14.79
C MET A 8 2.76 0.87 -16.24
N ARG A 9 3.23 0.06 -17.20
CA ARG A 9 3.00 0.31 -18.64
C ARG A 9 1.71 -0.31 -19.18
N VAL A 10 1.24 -1.41 -18.61
CA VAL A 10 0.14 -2.21 -19.15
C VAL A 10 -1.01 -2.22 -18.15
N LYS A 11 -1.91 -1.23 -18.25
CA LYS A 11 -3.09 -1.10 -17.36
C LYS A 11 -3.92 -2.39 -17.26
N LYS A 12 -4.06 -3.12 -18.38
CA LYS A 12 -4.79 -4.41 -18.43
C LYS A 12 -4.14 -5.52 -17.59
N ALA A 13 -2.84 -5.44 -17.31
CA ALA A 13 -2.14 -6.42 -16.51
C ALA A 13 -2.30 -6.19 -14.99
N ARG A 14 -2.68 -4.99 -14.55
CA ARG A 14 -2.78 -4.61 -13.13
C ARG A 14 -3.70 -5.54 -12.33
N LEU A 15 -4.86 -5.89 -12.90
CA LEU A 15 -5.78 -6.85 -12.28
C LEU A 15 -5.11 -8.21 -12.02
N GLU A 16 -4.44 -8.78 -13.03
CA GLU A 16 -3.81 -10.10 -12.88
C GLU A 16 -2.58 -10.03 -11.96
N LEU A 17 -1.84 -8.92 -12.01
CA LEU A 17 -0.72 -8.65 -11.09
C LEU A 17 -1.18 -8.69 -9.64
N VAL A 18 -2.30 -8.07 -9.30
CA VAL A 18 -2.85 -8.08 -7.92
C VAL A 18 -3.25 -9.50 -7.51
N ARG A 19 -3.87 -10.26 -8.42
CA ARG A 19 -4.26 -11.66 -8.15
C ARG A 19 -3.07 -12.54 -7.86
N VAL A 20 -2.03 -12.48 -8.70
CA VAL A 20 -0.80 -13.26 -8.50
C VAL A 20 -0.05 -12.81 -7.25
N SER A 21 0.05 -11.49 -7.04
CA SER A 21 0.72 -10.93 -5.86
C SER A 21 0.07 -11.39 -4.56
N ARG A 22 -1.26 -11.38 -4.48
CA ARG A 22 -1.99 -11.90 -3.32
C ARG A 22 -1.63 -13.36 -3.02
N VAL A 23 -1.55 -14.23 -4.04
CA VAL A 23 -1.22 -15.65 -3.85
C VAL A 23 0.19 -15.81 -3.28
N LEU A 24 1.15 -15.03 -3.76
CA LEU A 24 2.53 -15.05 -3.26
C LEU A 24 2.64 -14.57 -1.82
N LEU A 25 1.96 -13.46 -1.48
CA LEU A 25 2.07 -12.85 -0.15
C LEU A 25 1.43 -13.72 0.94
N ILE A 26 0.35 -14.45 0.62
CA ILE A 26 -0.36 -15.30 1.58
C ILE A 26 0.48 -16.49 2.04
N ASP A 27 1.43 -16.97 1.24
CA ASP A 27 2.24 -18.13 1.60
C ASP A 27 3.41 -17.75 2.53
N PRO A 28 3.33 -18.05 3.85
CA PRO A 28 4.39 -17.71 4.80
C PRO A 28 5.70 -18.48 4.54
N ALA A 29 5.64 -19.61 3.82
CA ALA A 29 6.85 -20.40 3.55
C ALA A 29 7.83 -19.65 2.66
N LEU A 30 7.34 -18.75 1.80
CA LEU A 30 8.17 -17.99 0.87
C LEU A 30 9.02 -16.93 1.58
N LEU A 31 8.58 -16.41 2.73
CA LEU A 31 9.26 -15.34 3.46
C LEU A 31 10.65 -15.74 3.99
N GLY A 32 10.84 -17.03 4.28
CA GLY A 32 12.13 -17.56 4.75
C GLY A 32 13.15 -17.77 3.63
N ASN A 33 12.74 -17.65 2.36
CA ASN A 33 13.61 -17.84 1.21
C ASN A 33 14.07 -16.49 0.66
N GLN A 34 15.31 -16.11 0.98
CA GLN A 34 15.93 -14.87 0.51
C GLN A 34 15.94 -14.71 -1.01
N PHE A 35 15.99 -15.79 -1.80
CA PHE A 35 15.96 -15.70 -3.26
C PHE A 35 14.60 -15.22 -3.79
N LEU A 36 13.54 -15.32 -2.98
CA LEU A 36 12.19 -14.86 -3.35
C LEU A 36 11.91 -13.43 -2.89
N HIS A 37 12.80 -12.83 -2.08
CA HIS A 37 12.64 -11.48 -1.56
C HIS A 37 12.38 -10.41 -2.63
N PRO A 38 13.06 -10.41 -3.80
CA PRO A 38 12.75 -9.46 -4.88
C PRO A 38 11.34 -9.65 -5.46
N ILE A 39 10.87 -10.90 -5.55
CA ILE A 39 9.54 -11.24 -6.06
C ILE A 39 8.48 -10.81 -5.05
N LEU A 40 8.71 -11.10 -3.76
CA LEU A 40 7.85 -10.72 -2.65
C LEU A 40 7.77 -9.20 -2.48
N SER A 41 8.89 -8.49 -2.64
CA SER A 41 8.94 -7.03 -2.69
C SER A 41 8.07 -6.46 -3.81
N ALA A 42 8.19 -7.00 -5.03
CA ALA A 42 7.37 -6.59 -6.17
C ALA A 42 5.88 -6.93 -5.96
N ALA A 43 5.57 -8.09 -5.37
CA ALA A 43 4.21 -8.50 -5.05
C ALA A 43 3.57 -7.59 -3.99
N ALA A 44 4.31 -7.24 -2.94
CA ALA A 44 3.85 -6.31 -1.91
C ALA A 44 3.50 -4.95 -2.53
N TRP A 45 4.45 -4.39 -3.28
CA TRP A 45 4.26 -3.13 -3.99
C TRP A 45 3.02 -3.15 -4.89
N ALA A 46 2.89 -4.16 -5.76
CA ALA A 46 1.77 -4.24 -6.70
C ALA A 46 0.42 -4.40 -5.98
N SER A 47 0.40 -5.11 -4.85
CA SER A 47 -0.80 -5.29 -4.05
C SER A 47 -1.27 -4.00 -3.37
N GLY A 48 -0.33 -3.14 -2.96
CA GLY A 48 -0.65 -1.83 -2.40
C GLY A 48 -1.01 -0.81 -3.49
N GLU A 49 -0.23 -0.74 -4.56
CA GLU A 49 -0.40 0.21 -5.66
C GLU A 49 -1.72 0.03 -6.41
N TYR A 50 -2.12 -1.23 -6.62
CA TYR A 50 -3.28 -1.58 -7.43
C TYR A 50 -4.38 -2.22 -6.57
N VAL A 51 -4.45 -1.85 -5.29
CA VAL A 51 -5.41 -2.44 -4.32
C VAL A 51 -6.86 -2.32 -4.78
N GLU A 52 -7.19 -1.29 -5.56
CA GLU A 52 -8.51 -1.08 -6.18
C GLU A 52 -9.02 -2.26 -7.03
N PHE A 53 -8.11 -3.08 -7.57
CA PHE A 53 -8.47 -4.27 -8.33
C PHE A 53 -8.66 -5.51 -7.44
N SER A 54 -8.39 -5.41 -6.14
CA SER A 54 -8.55 -6.51 -5.18
C SER A 54 -10.00 -6.63 -4.69
N LYS A 55 -10.50 -7.86 -4.67
CA LYS A 55 -11.78 -8.19 -4.03
C LYS A 55 -11.64 -8.48 -2.53
N THR A 56 -10.42 -8.68 -2.06
CA THR A 56 -10.13 -9.03 -0.66
C THR A 56 -8.97 -8.21 -0.07
N PRO A 57 -9.10 -6.87 0.05
CA PRO A 57 -8.06 -6.02 0.62
C PRO A 57 -7.64 -6.44 2.04
N TYR A 58 -8.56 -6.98 2.84
CA TYR A 58 -8.28 -7.49 4.18
C TYR A 58 -7.21 -8.60 4.17
N GLU A 59 -7.32 -9.58 3.27
CA GLU A 59 -6.37 -10.69 3.18
C GLU A 59 -5.00 -10.22 2.69
N ILE A 60 -4.95 -9.20 1.83
CA ILE A 60 -3.69 -8.57 1.42
C ILE A 60 -3.03 -7.91 2.63
N ALA A 61 -3.76 -7.11 3.41
CA ALA A 61 -3.22 -6.47 4.60
C ALA A 61 -2.73 -7.51 5.64
N GLU A 62 -3.48 -8.59 5.86
CA GLU A 62 -3.07 -9.69 6.73
C GLU A 62 -1.78 -10.35 6.25
N ALA A 63 -1.68 -10.64 4.96
CA ALA A 63 -0.48 -11.24 4.36
C ALA A 63 0.75 -10.33 4.44
N LEU A 64 0.56 -9.01 4.34
CA LEU A 64 1.63 -8.01 4.47
C LEU A 64 2.09 -7.80 5.94
N LEU A 65 1.28 -8.20 6.92
CA LEU A 65 1.56 -7.99 8.35
C LEU A 65 1.70 -9.29 9.13
N GLN A 66 1.81 -10.42 8.43
CA GLN A 66 2.01 -11.71 9.06
C GLN A 66 3.27 -11.71 9.95
N PRO A 67 3.28 -12.43 11.09
CA PRO A 67 4.40 -12.40 12.04
C PRO A 67 5.76 -12.75 11.42
N ARG A 68 5.75 -13.60 10.39
CA ARG A 68 6.95 -14.11 9.72
C ARG A 68 7.63 -13.08 8.81
N THR A 69 7.02 -11.91 8.59
CA THR A 69 7.67 -10.77 7.92
C THR A 69 8.92 -10.29 8.65
N CYS A 70 9.12 -10.65 9.92
CA CYS A 70 10.35 -10.42 10.66
C CYS A 70 11.60 -11.08 10.01
N LEU A 71 11.42 -12.07 9.13
CA LEU A 71 12.49 -12.71 8.36
C LEU A 71 12.94 -11.88 7.15
N LEU A 72 12.16 -10.88 6.75
CA LEU A 72 12.48 -10.02 5.62
C LEU A 72 13.52 -8.98 6.02
N PHE A 73 14.38 -8.61 5.06
CA PHE A 73 15.33 -7.52 5.25
C PHE A 73 14.58 -6.20 5.53
N PRO A 74 15.15 -5.28 6.31
CA PRO A 74 14.47 -4.02 6.65
C PRO A 74 13.93 -3.28 5.42
N SER A 75 14.74 -3.19 4.37
CA SER A 75 14.38 -2.59 3.08
C SER A 75 13.11 -3.15 2.44
N ILE A 76 12.82 -4.44 2.65
CA ILE A 76 11.61 -5.09 2.13
C ILE A 76 10.45 -4.89 3.08
N ARG A 77 10.71 -4.91 4.40
CA ARG A 77 9.69 -4.60 5.42
C ARG A 77 9.13 -3.20 5.23
N GLU A 78 9.94 -2.22 4.86
CA GLU A 78 9.48 -0.87 4.50
C GLU A 78 8.41 -0.89 3.41
N ILE A 79 8.62 -1.68 2.35
CA ILE A 79 7.67 -1.83 1.24
C ILE A 79 6.38 -2.50 1.73
N TYR A 80 6.49 -3.50 2.60
CA TYR A 80 5.34 -4.18 3.19
C TYR A 80 4.51 -3.23 4.05
N ILE A 81 5.15 -2.42 4.91
CA ILE A 81 4.47 -1.41 5.73
C ILE A 81 3.77 -0.38 4.86
N HIS A 82 4.47 0.16 3.85
CA HIS A 82 3.90 1.15 2.95
C HIS A 82 2.71 0.58 2.15
N SER A 83 2.83 -0.64 1.66
CA SER A 83 1.76 -1.32 0.93
C SER A 83 0.56 -1.61 1.82
N ALA A 84 0.78 -2.02 3.07
CA ALA A 84 -0.28 -2.21 4.06
C ALA A 84 -0.99 -0.89 4.38
N PHE A 85 -0.26 0.23 4.41
CA PHE A 85 -0.84 1.55 4.60
C PHE A 85 -1.73 1.97 3.43
N LYS A 86 -1.28 1.76 2.19
CA LYS A 86 -2.12 1.99 0.99
C LYS A 86 -3.42 1.19 1.04
N VAL A 87 -3.32 -0.10 1.39
CA VAL A 87 -4.50 -0.97 1.54
C VAL A 87 -5.45 -0.47 2.64
N LEU A 88 -4.89 0.00 3.76
CA LEU A 88 -5.66 0.57 4.86
C LEU A 88 -6.41 1.84 4.42
N VAL A 89 -5.72 2.81 3.82
CA VAL A 89 -6.31 4.08 3.37
C VAL A 89 -7.41 3.82 2.33
N PHE A 90 -7.14 2.95 1.35
CA PHE A 90 -8.15 2.54 0.36
C PHE A 90 -9.41 1.96 1.03
N SER A 91 -9.23 1.05 1.99
CA SER A 91 -10.34 0.38 2.67
C SER A 91 -11.16 1.35 3.53
N ILE A 92 -10.48 2.28 4.21
CA ILE A 92 -11.12 3.33 5.01
C ILE A 92 -11.93 4.23 4.09
N ARG A 93 -11.35 4.74 3.00
CA ARG A 93 -12.08 5.56 2.03
C ARG A 93 -13.31 4.83 1.50
N ALA A 94 -13.16 3.58 1.05
CA ALA A 94 -14.27 2.81 0.53
C ALA A 94 -15.40 2.64 1.58
N TYR A 95 -15.07 2.52 2.88
CA TYR A 95 -16.05 2.56 3.96
C TYR A 95 -16.75 3.92 4.10
N PHE A 96 -16.01 5.03 4.01
CA PHE A 96 -16.57 6.39 4.06
C PHE A 96 -17.40 6.77 2.83
N SER A 97 -17.00 6.34 1.63
CA SER A 97 -17.76 6.55 0.39
C SER A 97 -18.99 5.64 0.30
N GLY A 98 -18.88 4.38 0.76
CA GLY A 98 -19.99 3.42 0.72
C GLY A 98 -21.18 3.80 1.61
N SER A 99 -20.95 4.51 2.72
CA SER A 99 -22.04 5.05 3.56
C SER A 99 -22.75 6.26 2.95
N ALA A 100 -22.15 6.93 1.95
CA ALA A 100 -22.80 8.04 1.25
C ALA A 100 -23.78 7.56 0.17
N GLN A 101 -23.72 6.28 -0.20
CA GLN A 101 -24.50 5.71 -1.30
C GLN A 101 -25.88 5.17 -0.88
N GLU A 102 -26.25 5.24 0.41
CA GLU A 102 -27.61 4.88 0.89
C GLU A 102 -28.70 5.87 0.42
N LEU A 103 -28.36 7.03 -0.17
CA LEU A 103 -29.35 8.05 -0.56
C LEU A 103 -29.40 8.39 -2.07
N ALA A 104 -28.63 7.73 -2.93
CA ALA A 104 -28.60 8.07 -4.37
C ALA A 104 -28.69 6.82 -5.26
N SER A 105 -29.87 6.22 -5.30
CA SER A 105 -30.24 5.27 -6.35
C SER A 105 -30.75 6.00 -7.59
N LEU A 106 -29.86 6.23 -8.57
CA LEU A 106 -30.27 6.43 -9.96
C LEU A 106 -29.39 5.57 -10.89
N PRO A 107 -29.99 4.82 -11.84
CA PRO A 107 -29.26 3.88 -12.66
C PRO A 107 -28.90 4.48 -14.02
N LEU A 108 -27.61 4.60 -14.36
CA LEU A 108 -27.21 4.77 -15.76
C LEU A 108 -25.92 4.00 -16.11
N VAL A 109 -26.16 2.99 -16.95
CA VAL A 109 -25.35 2.45 -18.07
C VAL A 109 -23.96 1.87 -17.77
N GLN A 110 -23.89 0.55 -18.00
CA GLN A 110 -22.71 -0.32 -17.99
C GLN A 110 -21.74 0.02 -19.12
N GLU A 111 -20.45 0.08 -18.82
CA GLU A 111 -19.41 -0.55 -19.64
C GLU A 111 -18.18 -0.91 -18.78
N SER A 112 -17.71 -2.14 -18.96
CA SER A 112 -16.67 -2.88 -18.20
C SER A 112 -17.08 -3.38 -16.80
N SER A 113 -17.31 -4.70 -16.72
CA SER A 113 -17.72 -5.45 -15.54
C SER A 113 -16.63 -5.52 -14.47
N PHE A 114 -16.50 -4.45 -13.69
CA PHE A 114 -15.97 -4.52 -12.33
C PHE A 114 -17.17 -4.43 -11.39
N SER A 115 -17.42 -5.50 -10.64
CA SER A 115 -18.33 -5.41 -9.50
C SER A 115 -17.72 -4.36 -8.55
N PRO A 116 -18.48 -3.35 -8.09
CA PRO A 116 -18.02 -2.46 -7.04
C PRO A 116 -17.50 -3.30 -5.89
N VAL A 117 -16.34 -2.94 -5.32
CA VAL A 117 -15.87 -3.52 -4.07
C VAL A 117 -17.06 -3.50 -3.11
N ASN A 118 -17.50 -4.67 -2.63
CA ASN A 118 -18.59 -4.77 -1.67
C ASN A 118 -18.32 -3.75 -0.56
N SER A 119 -19.25 -2.83 -0.32
CA SER A 119 -19.07 -1.76 0.65
C SER A 119 -18.55 -2.35 1.97
N PHE A 120 -17.43 -1.83 2.48
CA PHE A 120 -16.90 -2.28 3.77
C PHE A 120 -17.95 -2.05 4.86
N THR A 121 -18.12 -3.02 5.76
CA THR A 121 -18.94 -2.82 6.97
C THR A 121 -18.11 -2.18 8.07
N TYR A 122 -18.76 -1.51 9.03
CA TYR A 122 -18.10 -1.01 10.25
C TYR A 122 -17.26 -2.10 10.94
N LYS A 123 -17.82 -3.31 11.08
CA LYS A 123 -17.12 -4.45 11.70
C LYS A 123 -15.86 -4.83 10.91
N SER A 124 -15.96 -4.89 9.59
CA SER A 124 -14.83 -5.24 8.72
C SER A 124 -13.73 -4.18 8.79
N ILE A 125 -14.08 -2.89 8.75
CA ILE A 125 -13.08 -1.81 8.78
C ILE A 125 -12.43 -1.68 10.16
N SER A 126 -13.21 -1.78 11.25
CA SER A 126 -12.69 -1.78 12.62
C SER A 126 -11.73 -2.95 12.85
N SER A 127 -12.08 -4.14 12.37
CA SER A 127 -11.19 -5.32 12.42
C SER A 127 -9.90 -5.09 11.64
N LEU A 128 -9.97 -4.51 10.44
CA LEU A 128 -8.80 -4.20 9.63
C LEU A 128 -7.86 -3.22 10.34
N VAL A 129 -8.40 -2.11 10.86
CA VAL A 129 -7.62 -1.09 11.58
C VAL A 129 -6.92 -1.69 12.80
N ASN A 130 -7.62 -2.51 13.58
CA ASN A 130 -7.03 -3.18 14.75
C ASN A 130 -5.95 -4.19 14.33
N MET A 131 -6.16 -4.94 13.24
CA MET A 131 -5.16 -5.87 12.73
C MET A 131 -3.89 -5.15 12.26
N VAL A 132 -4.03 -4.03 11.55
CA VAL A 132 -2.87 -3.23 11.11
C VAL A 132 -2.12 -2.62 12.29
N GLU A 133 -2.85 -2.07 13.27
CA GLU A 133 -2.25 -1.53 14.48
C GLU A 133 -1.44 -2.59 15.24
N LEU A 134 -2.04 -3.75 15.50
CA LEU A 134 -1.38 -4.84 16.22
C LEU A 134 -0.14 -5.34 15.48
N GLY A 135 -0.19 -5.47 14.15
CA GLY A 135 0.95 -5.89 13.34
C GLY A 135 2.12 -4.92 13.42
N LEU A 136 1.84 -3.61 13.40
CA LEU A 136 2.86 -2.55 13.39
C LEU A 136 3.38 -2.15 14.77
N CYS A 137 2.65 -2.42 15.85
CA CYS A 137 3.10 -2.16 17.23
C CYS A 137 4.45 -2.81 17.55
N SER A 138 4.72 -4.01 17.02
CA SER A 138 6.02 -4.66 17.22
C SER A 138 7.17 -3.97 16.47
N LEU A 139 6.86 -3.29 15.36
CA LEU A 139 7.82 -2.62 14.50
C LEU A 139 8.14 -1.20 14.99
N SER A 140 7.29 -0.57 15.80
CA SER A 140 7.55 0.76 16.35
C SER A 140 8.71 0.81 17.36
N GLY A 141 9.19 -0.35 17.83
CA GLY A 141 10.34 -0.49 18.72
C GLY A 141 11.58 -1.12 18.05
N THR A 142 11.58 -1.29 16.73
CA THR A 142 12.73 -1.88 16.02
C THR A 142 13.93 -0.91 15.99
N LEU A 143 15.15 -1.44 15.86
CA LEU A 143 16.38 -0.64 15.77
C LEU A 143 16.58 -0.01 14.39
N ASP A 144 15.91 -0.54 13.37
CA ASP A 144 15.94 0.02 12.03
C ASP A 144 15.08 1.28 11.97
N VAL A 145 15.71 2.44 11.79
CA VAL A 145 15.06 3.74 11.90
C VAL A 145 13.98 3.93 10.85
N GLU A 146 14.23 3.52 9.60
CA GLU A 146 13.29 3.68 8.48
C GLU A 146 12.03 2.82 8.69
N VAL A 147 12.20 1.55 9.08
CA VAL A 147 11.08 0.66 9.44
C VAL A 147 10.32 1.22 10.65
N GLN A 148 11.04 1.71 11.66
CA GLN A 148 10.45 2.26 12.88
C GLN A 148 9.61 3.52 12.60
N GLU A 149 10.16 4.48 11.85
CA GLU A 149 9.51 5.74 11.50
C GLU A 149 8.26 5.48 10.66
N ARG A 150 8.35 4.63 9.64
CA ARG A 150 7.18 4.24 8.84
C ARG A 150 6.10 3.57 9.67
N ALA A 151 6.46 2.64 10.57
CA ALA A 151 5.49 2.01 11.46
C ALA A 151 4.81 3.05 12.38
N LYS A 152 5.57 3.97 12.96
CA LYS A 152 5.05 5.07 13.80
C LYS A 152 4.13 6.01 13.02
N ASN A 153 4.46 6.33 11.77
CA ASN A 153 3.62 7.17 10.92
C ASN A 153 2.24 6.53 10.66
N VAL A 154 2.22 5.23 10.34
CA VAL A 154 0.95 4.49 10.16
C VAL A 154 0.17 4.38 11.47
N LEU A 155 0.83 4.12 12.60
CA LEU A 155 0.19 4.07 13.92
C LEU A 155 -0.40 5.44 14.32
N GLY A 156 0.31 6.53 14.04
CA GLY A 156 -0.19 7.89 14.24
C GLY A 156 -1.45 8.16 13.41
N PHE A 157 -1.44 7.76 12.13
CA PHE A 157 -2.61 7.84 11.27
C PHE A 157 -3.79 7.01 11.83
N ILE A 158 -3.55 5.76 12.26
CA ILE A 158 -4.57 4.91 12.89
C ILE A 158 -5.17 5.57 14.12
N GLY A 159 -4.34 6.15 14.99
CA GLY A 159 -4.80 6.87 16.17
C GLY A 159 -5.74 8.03 15.82
N MET A 160 -5.48 8.73 14.71
CA MET A 160 -6.38 9.78 14.21
C MET A 160 -7.69 9.21 13.65
N ILE A 161 -7.65 8.11 12.89
CA ILE A 161 -8.84 7.57 12.21
C ILE A 161 -9.75 6.77 13.14
N LYS A 162 -9.23 6.10 14.16
CA LYS A 162 -10.07 5.30 15.08
C LYS A 162 -11.19 6.12 15.72
N HIS A 163 -10.85 7.33 16.17
CA HIS A 163 -11.82 8.28 16.71
C HIS A 163 -12.94 8.58 15.70
N GLU A 164 -12.58 8.75 14.43
CA GLU A 164 -13.51 9.03 13.35
C GLU A 164 -14.43 7.86 13.02
N ILE A 165 -13.88 6.64 13.00
CA ILE A 165 -14.67 5.43 12.76
C ILE A 165 -15.73 5.26 13.84
N ASP A 166 -15.39 5.59 15.09
CA ASP A 166 -16.30 5.57 16.24
C ASP A 166 -17.31 6.74 16.21
N GLU A 167 -16.90 7.95 15.83
CA GLU A 167 -17.77 9.15 15.72
C GLU A 167 -18.73 9.13 14.53
N LYS A 168 -18.38 8.48 13.42
CA LYS A 168 -19.27 8.29 12.27
C LYS A 168 -20.52 7.47 12.63
N VAL A 169 -20.49 6.72 13.73
CA VAL A 169 -21.65 6.00 14.28
C VAL A 169 -22.62 6.96 15.01
N THR A 170 -22.15 8.15 15.42
CA THR A 170 -22.89 9.04 16.34
C THR A 170 -23.31 10.39 15.74
N SER A 171 -22.71 10.85 14.63
CA SER A 171 -23.14 12.11 13.98
C SER A 171 -22.87 12.15 12.47
N GLN A 172 -23.85 12.64 11.72
CA GLN A 172 -23.63 13.11 10.35
C GLN A 172 -23.26 14.59 10.41
N ASP A 173 -22.27 14.99 9.61
CA ASP A 173 -22.13 16.34 9.06
C ASP A 173 -21.19 17.34 9.78
N SER A 174 -19.92 16.95 9.99
CA SER A 174 -18.83 17.92 9.91
C SER A 174 -17.58 17.29 9.29
N GLU A 175 -16.91 18.01 8.39
CA GLU A 175 -15.65 17.58 7.78
C GLU A 175 -14.54 17.54 8.83
N THR A 176 -14.30 16.37 9.37
CA THR A 176 -13.32 16.14 10.43
C THR A 176 -11.88 16.20 9.92
N LYS A 177 -10.93 16.39 10.85
CA LYS A 177 -9.50 16.32 10.54
C LYS A 177 -9.11 14.97 9.94
N ALA A 178 -9.76 13.89 10.36
CA ALA A 178 -9.56 12.55 9.86
C ALA A 178 -10.04 12.40 8.40
N SER A 179 -11.21 12.94 8.05
CA SER A 179 -11.70 12.95 6.67
C SER A 179 -10.73 13.64 5.72
N ARG A 180 -10.18 14.80 6.10
CA ARG A 180 -9.12 15.48 5.33
C ARG A 180 -7.85 14.66 5.21
N ALA A 181 -7.44 13.99 6.29
CA ALA A 181 -6.25 13.15 6.28
C ALA A 181 -6.42 11.94 5.34
N ILE A 182 -7.60 11.32 5.29
CA ILE A 182 -7.89 10.20 4.38
C ILE A 182 -7.78 10.66 2.92
N VAL A 183 -8.44 11.77 2.57
CA VAL A 183 -8.40 12.33 1.21
C VAL A 183 -6.97 12.72 0.84
N PHE A 184 -6.26 13.42 1.72
CA PHE A 184 -4.87 13.80 1.51
C PHE A 184 -3.98 12.58 1.23
N MET A 185 -4.09 11.53 2.05
CA MET A 185 -3.26 10.34 1.87
C MET A 185 -3.58 9.60 0.57
N GLU A 186 -4.85 9.57 0.15
CA GLU A 186 -5.22 8.99 -1.13
C GLU A 186 -4.67 9.80 -2.30
N ASP A 187 -4.77 11.13 -2.25
CA ASP A 187 -4.21 12.01 -3.28
C ASP A 187 -2.70 11.76 -3.43
N VAL A 188 -2.00 11.73 -2.29
CA VAL A 188 -0.57 11.39 -2.20
C VAL A 188 -0.25 10.01 -2.79
N PHE A 189 -1.15 9.03 -2.64
CA PHE A 189 -0.95 7.68 -3.19
C PHE A 189 -1.39 7.54 -4.66
N SER A 190 -2.21 8.45 -5.16
CA SER A 190 -2.76 8.41 -6.52
C SER A 190 -1.88 9.11 -7.55
N GLU A 191 -0.85 9.84 -7.10
CA GLU A 191 0.15 10.42 -7.99
C GLU A 191 0.87 9.30 -8.78
N GLU A 192 0.53 9.17 -10.07
CA GLU A 192 1.10 8.14 -10.95
C GLU A 192 2.60 8.42 -11.14
N LEU A 193 3.43 7.40 -10.89
CA LEU A 193 4.88 7.52 -11.01
C LEU A 193 5.26 7.81 -12.47
N GLY A 194 5.59 9.07 -12.75
CA GLY A 194 6.14 9.48 -14.04
C GLY A 194 7.61 9.10 -14.18
N PRO A 195 8.15 9.03 -15.41
CA PRO A 195 9.59 8.97 -15.58
C PRO A 195 10.25 10.15 -14.88
N VAL A 196 11.30 9.87 -14.09
CA VAL A 196 12.12 10.91 -13.43
C VAL A 196 12.51 11.95 -14.48
N SER A 197 12.27 13.23 -14.18
CA SER A 197 12.53 14.30 -15.15
C SER A 197 14.01 14.29 -15.57
N SER A 198 14.28 14.62 -16.83
CA SER A 198 15.64 14.69 -17.38
C SER A 198 16.57 15.56 -16.52
N ASN A 199 16.05 16.64 -15.93
CA ASN A 199 16.80 17.51 -15.03
C ASN A 199 17.24 16.82 -13.72
N ALA A 200 16.43 15.90 -13.19
CA ALA A 200 16.79 15.14 -11.99
C ALA A 200 17.76 13.99 -12.31
N GLN A 201 17.76 13.49 -13.55
CA GLN A 201 18.74 12.50 -14.02
C GLN A 201 20.13 13.10 -14.23
N GLU A 202 20.22 14.34 -14.72
CA GLU A 202 21.48 15.06 -14.94
C GLU A 202 22.21 15.44 -13.66
N GLN A 203 21.53 15.48 -12.51
CA GLN A 203 22.14 15.79 -11.22
C GLN A 203 22.79 14.58 -10.53
N ILE A 204 22.69 13.38 -11.10
CA ILE A 204 23.40 12.20 -10.62
C ILE A 204 24.78 12.21 -11.28
N PRO A 205 25.88 12.44 -10.53
CA PRO A 205 27.21 12.43 -11.12
C PRO A 205 27.48 11.05 -11.71
N LEU A 206 27.81 10.98 -13.00
CA LEU A 206 28.30 9.76 -13.63
C LEU A 206 29.62 9.39 -12.93
N GLN A 207 29.60 8.34 -12.10
CA GLN A 207 30.83 7.81 -11.54
C GLN A 207 31.63 7.11 -12.66
N GLU A 208 32.77 7.70 -13.02
CA GLU A 208 33.76 7.06 -13.91
C GLU A 208 34.19 5.72 -13.30
N GLY A 209 33.88 4.62 -13.99
CA GLY A 209 34.28 3.27 -13.58
C GLY A 209 33.14 2.29 -13.28
N LEU A 210 31.87 2.65 -13.50
CA LEU A 210 30.76 1.68 -13.47
C LEU A 210 30.76 0.81 -14.74
N GLU A 211 31.62 -0.20 -14.79
CA GLU A 211 31.29 -1.39 -15.57
C GLU A 211 29.97 -1.95 -15.01
N LEU A 212 28.95 -2.04 -15.86
CA LEU A 212 27.66 -2.68 -15.60
C LEU A 212 27.85 -4.18 -15.38
N LYS A 213 28.46 -4.54 -14.25
CA LYS A 213 28.59 -5.91 -13.78
C LYS A 213 28.21 -5.93 -12.31
N GLU A 214 27.06 -6.55 -12.07
CA GLU A 214 26.60 -7.01 -10.75
C GLU A 214 26.32 -5.92 -9.70
N ASN A 215 25.29 -5.08 -9.94
CA ASN A 215 24.58 -4.37 -8.88
C ASN A 215 23.09 -4.14 -9.22
N LEU A 216 22.43 -5.14 -9.81
CA LEU A 216 21.01 -5.05 -10.22
C LEU A 216 19.99 -5.24 -9.08
N GLU A 217 20.41 -5.69 -7.89
CA GLU A 217 19.53 -5.78 -6.72
C GLU A 217 19.21 -4.40 -6.12
N PHE A 218 20.12 -3.43 -6.22
CA PHE A 218 19.97 -2.08 -5.65
C PHE A 218 18.94 -1.19 -6.38
N ASN A 219 18.66 -1.46 -7.65
CA ASN A 219 17.85 -0.56 -8.49
C ASN A 219 16.35 -0.62 -8.20
N LEU A 220 15.81 -1.75 -7.71
CA LEU A 220 14.39 -1.80 -7.34
C LEU A 220 14.13 -0.98 -6.08
N PHE A 221 15.04 -1.08 -5.10
CA PHE A 221 14.94 -0.35 -3.85
C PHE A 221 15.07 1.16 -4.07
N LEU A 222 16.06 1.61 -4.85
CA LEU A 222 16.20 3.03 -5.19
C LEU A 222 15.02 3.53 -6.05
N PHE A 223 14.55 2.74 -7.02
CA PHE A 223 13.38 3.11 -7.81
C PHE A 223 12.12 3.24 -6.96
N LEU A 224 11.83 2.29 -6.05
CA LEU A 224 10.69 2.38 -5.15
C LEU A 224 10.85 3.51 -4.12
N ARG A 225 12.04 3.69 -3.56
CA ARG A 225 12.35 4.77 -2.60
C ARG A 225 12.23 6.16 -3.22
N GLN A 226 12.67 6.32 -4.46
CA GLN A 226 12.69 7.60 -5.17
C GLN A 226 11.33 7.94 -5.78
N ASN A 227 10.49 6.93 -6.06
CA ASN A 227 9.15 7.12 -6.59
C ASN A 227 8.04 7.07 -5.52
N GLN A 228 8.25 6.56 -4.30
CA GLN A 228 7.17 6.46 -3.28
C GLN A 228 7.46 7.23 -1.98
N LEU A 229 7.70 8.53 -2.12
CA LEU A 229 7.69 9.53 -1.05
C LEU A 229 8.85 9.42 -0.05
N LEU A 230 9.87 10.26 -0.27
CA LEU A 230 10.79 10.75 0.78
C LEU A 230 10.16 11.88 1.61
N CYS A 231 8.83 11.92 1.74
CA CYS A 231 8.11 12.93 2.52
C CYS A 231 6.92 12.29 3.25
N CYS A 232 7.23 11.43 4.23
CA CYS A 232 6.54 11.32 5.52
C CYS A 232 7.48 10.60 6.48
#